data_AF-A0A3D3IVV2-F1
#
_entry.id   AF-A0A3D3IVV2-F1
#
_cell.length_a   1.000
_cell.length_b   1.000
_cell.length_c   1.000
_cell.angle_alpha   90.00
_cell.angle_beta   90.00
_cell.angle_gamma   90.00
#
_symmetry.space_group_name_H-M   'P 1'
#
loop_
_entity.id
_entity.type
_entity.pdbx_description
1 polymer ?
#
loop_
_entity_poly.entity_id
_entity_poly.type
_entity_poly.pdbx_seq_one_letter_code
_entity_poly.pdbx_strand_id
1 'polypeptide(L)'
;LAWLGYIFYRQGGEIQKVVLEKTSSSYVRSATIIDAVYAIFLWYFKEMNNLPMSTTWVFVGLLSGRELAMATMQRGRYQLRNVFPIVGKDFLKILFGLSISIALVLIINNLLDGAQP
;
A
#
# COMPACT_ATOMS: atom_id res chain seq x y z
N LEU A 1 10.92 45.14 11.72
CA LEU A 1 12.23 44.72 11.16
C LEU A 1 13.11 44.01 12.20
N ALA A 2 13.36 44.59 13.38
CA ALA A 2 14.20 43.97 14.42
C ALA A 2 13.72 42.57 14.90
N TRP A 3 12.41 42.37 15.05
CA TRP A 3 11.84 41.08 15.47
C TRP A 3 11.99 39.96 14.42
N LEU A 4 11.81 40.29 13.14
CA LEU A 4 12.02 39.35 12.03
C LEU A 4 13.51 38.97 11.88
N GLY A 5 14.41 39.95 12.08
CA GLY A 5 15.86 39.72 12.06
C GLY A 5 16.33 38.79 13.18
N TYR A 6 15.74 38.89 14.39
CA TYR A 6 16.05 37.99 15.51
C TYR A 6 15.64 36.53 15.24
N ILE A 7 14.52 36.32 14.54
CA ILE A 7 14.03 34.99 14.14
C ILE A 7 14.97 34.34 13.11
N PHE A 8 15.42 35.09 12.10
CA PHE A 8 16.40 34.59 11.13
C PHE A 8 17.79 34.36 11.74
N TYR A 9 18.22 35.21 12.69
CA TYR A 9 19.50 35.02 13.39
C TYR A 9 19.53 33.74 14.24
N ARG A 10 18.38 33.33 14.80
CA ARG A 10 18.26 32.10 15.60
C ARG A 10 18.08 30.83 14.76
N GLN A 11 17.97 30.94 13.42
CA GLN A 11 17.87 29.84 12.44
C GLN A 11 17.04 28.63 12.91
N GLY A 12 15.96 28.84 13.66
CA GLY A 12 15.07 27.74 14.11
C GLY A 12 15.47 26.99 15.40
N GLY A 13 16.53 27.39 16.11
CA GLY A 13 16.85 26.92 17.48
C GLY A 13 16.75 25.40 17.71
N GLU A 14 16.39 24.98 18.93
CA GLU A 14 16.19 23.57 19.31
C GLU A 14 15.15 22.83 18.46
N ILE A 15 14.26 23.56 17.77
CA ILE A 15 13.21 22.99 16.92
C ILE A 15 13.81 22.37 15.65
N GLN A 16 14.94 22.88 15.13
CA GLN A 16 15.64 22.23 14.01
C GLN A 16 16.26 20.88 14.40
N LYS A 17 16.73 20.73 15.65
CA LYS A 17 17.28 19.45 16.13
C LYS A 17 16.19 18.38 16.22
N VAL A 18 15.00 18.74 16.69
CA VAL A 18 13.83 17.84 16.75
C VAL A 18 13.35 17.41 15.35
N VAL A 19 13.44 18.30 14.35
CA VAL A 19 13.04 17.98 12.95
C VAL A 19 14.10 17.16 12.22
N LEU A 20 15.39 17.42 12.47
CA LEU A 20 16.50 16.60 11.94
C LEU A 20 16.54 15.21 12.58
N GLU A 21 16.24 15.09 13.88
CA GLU A 21 16.14 13.83 14.60
C GLU A 21 14.96 12.96 14.15
N LYS A 22 13.90 13.58 13.58
CA LYS A 22 12.78 12.90 12.94
C LYS A 22 12.97 12.61 11.44
N THR A 23 14.10 13.00 10.84
CA THR A 23 14.46 12.54 9.51
C THR A 23 15.00 11.11 9.61
N SER A 24 14.08 10.16 9.81
CA SER A 24 14.33 8.76 9.53
C SER A 24 14.50 8.60 8.02
N SER A 25 15.70 8.88 7.51
CA SER A 25 16.05 8.78 6.09
C SER A 25 16.02 7.33 5.55
N SER A 26 15.66 6.37 6.39
CA SER A 26 15.50 4.96 6.03
C SER A 26 14.16 4.69 5.32
N TYR A 27 13.05 5.28 5.79
CA TYR A 27 11.72 4.94 5.26
C TYR A 27 11.40 5.61 3.92
N VAL A 28 12.02 6.75 3.63
CA VAL A 28 11.80 7.46 2.35
C VAL A 28 12.39 6.67 1.16
N ARG A 29 13.55 6.04 1.34
CA ARG A 29 14.21 5.28 0.27
C ARG A 29 13.47 3.98 -0.08
N SER A 30 12.87 3.33 0.91
CA SER A 30 12.02 2.16 0.66
C SER A 30 10.67 2.55 0.06
N ALA A 31 10.10 3.69 0.47
CA ALA A 31 8.86 4.21 -0.09
C ALA A 31 8.98 4.54 -1.58
N THR A 32 10.11 5.10 -2.03
CA THR A 32 10.32 5.42 -3.46
C THR A 32 10.50 4.17 -4.34
N ILE A 33 11.10 3.09 -3.82
CA ILE A 33 11.22 1.83 -4.57
C ILE A 33 9.84 1.19 -4.77
N ILE A 34 9.01 1.21 -3.73
CA ILE A 34 7.64 0.69 -3.78
C ILE A 34 6.79 1.51 -4.77
N ASP A 35 6.88 2.83 -4.71
CA ASP A 35 6.17 3.73 -5.63
C ASP A 35 6.63 3.56 -7.09
N ALA A 36 7.94 3.40 -7.32
CA ALA A 36 8.49 3.13 -8.64
C ALA A 36 8.01 1.79 -9.23
N VAL A 37 7.97 0.72 -8.43
CA VAL A 37 7.44 -0.57 -8.85
C VAL A 37 5.94 -0.48 -9.18
N TYR A 38 5.16 0.26 -8.37
CA TYR A 38 3.74 0.51 -8.64
C TYR A 38 3.53 1.25 -9.97
N ALA A 39 4.32 2.30 -10.24
CA ALA A 39 4.28 3.04 -11.50
C ALA A 39 4.61 2.16 -12.72
N ILE A 40 5.58 1.24 -12.60
CA ILE A 40 5.94 0.29 -13.67
C ILE A 40 4.78 -0.69 -13.95
N PHE A 41 4.15 -1.23 -12.91
CA PHE A 41 3.00 -2.13 -13.09
C PHE A 41 1.81 -1.42 -13.73
N LEU A 42 1.48 -0.21 -13.28
CA LEU A 42 0.43 0.61 -13.89
C LEU A 42 0.72 0.92 -15.36
N TRP A 43 1.96 1.27 -15.67
CA TRP A 43 2.37 1.58 -17.04
C TRP A 43 2.29 0.35 -17.95
N TYR A 44 2.75 -0.81 -17.49
CA TYR A 44 2.66 -2.07 -18.22
C TYR A 44 1.21 -2.48 -18.53
N PHE A 45 0.33 -2.42 -17.53
CA PHE A 45 -1.07 -2.79 -17.74
C PHE A 45 -1.85 -1.78 -18.57
N LYS A 46 -1.43 -0.50 -18.60
CA LYS A 46 -2.03 0.56 -19.42
C LYS A 46 -1.74 0.36 -20.91
N GLU A 47 -0.54 -0.10 -21.26
CA GLU A 47 -0.12 -0.25 -22.65
C GLU A 47 -0.68 -1.53 -23.30
N MET A 48 -0.86 -2.60 -22.51
CA MET A 48 -1.27 -3.91 -23.03
C MET A 48 -2.77 -4.20 -22.97
N ASN A 49 -3.59 -3.44 -22.21
CA ASN A 49 -5.01 -3.75 -22.03
C ASN A 49 -5.92 -2.51 -22.09
N ASN A 50 -6.98 -2.57 -22.92
CA ASN A 50 -8.06 -1.56 -23.02
C ASN A 50 -9.16 -1.73 -21.94
N LEU A 51 -9.02 -2.68 -21.02
CA LEU A 51 -10.02 -2.98 -19.98
C LEU A 51 -9.70 -2.19 -18.69
N PRO A 52 -10.72 -1.70 -17.95
CA PRO A 52 -10.51 -0.96 -16.72
C PRO A 52 -9.74 -1.81 -15.71
N MET A 53 -8.62 -1.26 -15.26
CA MET A 53 -7.60 -1.98 -14.49
C MET A 53 -8.05 -2.20 -13.04
N SER A 54 -7.73 -3.36 -12.45
CA SER A 54 -7.97 -3.58 -11.01
C SER A 54 -6.86 -2.94 -10.15
N THR A 55 -6.97 -1.62 -10.01
CA THR A 55 -6.10 -0.82 -9.14
C THR A 55 -6.15 -1.30 -7.69
N THR A 56 -7.26 -1.92 -7.26
CA THR A 56 -7.40 -2.53 -5.92
C THR A 56 -6.45 -3.72 -5.73
N TRP A 57 -6.36 -4.66 -6.67
CA TRP A 57 -5.49 -5.83 -6.51
C TRP A 57 -4.01 -5.47 -6.54
N VAL A 58 -3.64 -4.53 -7.41
CA VAL A 58 -2.26 -4.01 -7.46
C VAL A 58 -1.92 -3.28 -6.16
N PHE A 59 -2.84 -2.47 -5.63
CA PHE A 59 -2.64 -1.73 -4.38
C PHE A 59 -2.52 -2.66 -3.16
N VAL A 60 -3.36 -3.69 -3.04
CA VAL A 60 -3.28 -4.66 -1.94
C VAL A 60 -1.97 -5.46 -2.03
N GLY A 61 -1.55 -5.86 -3.24
CA GLY A 61 -0.24 -6.49 -3.47
C GLY A 61 0.93 -5.60 -3.07
N LEU A 62 0.85 -4.30 -3.36
CA LEU A 62 1.85 -3.31 -2.97
C LEU A 62 1.93 -3.14 -1.44
N LEU A 63 0.77 -3.02 -0.77
CA LEU A 63 0.69 -2.91 0.70
C LEU A 63 1.29 -4.14 1.38
N SER A 64 0.97 -5.34 0.89
CA SER A 64 1.56 -6.58 1.40
C SER A 64 3.05 -6.71 1.09
N GLY A 65 3.49 -6.28 -0.09
CA GLY A 65 4.90 -6.27 -0.47
C GLY A 65 5.72 -5.37 0.45
N ARG A 66 5.17 -4.22 0.87
CA ARG A 66 5.78 -3.32 1.85
C ARG A 66 5.91 -3.97 3.23
N GLU A 67 4.86 -4.62 3.73
CA GLU A 67 4.88 -5.36 5.00
C GLU A 67 5.92 -6.49 4.98
N LEU A 68 6.01 -7.23 3.87
CA LEU A 68 7.02 -8.28 3.67
C LEU A 68 8.45 -7.72 3.54
N ALA A 69 8.63 -6.57 2.89
CA ALA A 69 9.94 -5.93 2.76
C ALA A 69 10.47 -5.41 4.11
N MET A 70 9.60 -4.82 4.94
CA MET A 70 9.95 -4.42 6.30
C MET A 70 10.28 -5.65 7.17
N ALA A 71 9.48 -6.71 7.09
CA ALA A 71 9.76 -7.97 7.77
C ALA A 71 11.09 -8.62 7.35
N THR A 72 11.54 -8.38 6.11
CA THR A 72 12.80 -8.90 5.57
C THR A 72 14.00 -8.04 5.98
N MET A 73 13.86 -6.71 6.01
CA MET A 73 14.94 -5.79 6.40
C MET A 73 15.23 -5.80 7.91
N GLN A 74 14.26 -6.16 8.76
CA GLN A 74 14.34 -5.81 10.18
C GLN A 74 15.13 -6.79 11.07
N ARG A 75 15.52 -8.00 10.64
CA ARG A 75 16.59 -8.82 11.26
C ARG A 75 16.73 -10.17 10.54
N GLY A 76 17.98 -10.53 10.26
CA GLY A 76 18.32 -11.86 9.75
C GLY A 76 17.77 -12.98 10.63
N ARG A 77 17.17 -13.97 9.96
CA ARG A 77 16.72 -15.27 10.46
C ARG A 77 15.38 -15.26 11.23
N TYR A 78 14.41 -15.95 10.63
CA TYR A 78 13.19 -16.51 11.24
C TYR A 78 11.85 -15.74 11.26
N GLN A 79 11.71 -14.52 10.72
CA GLN A 79 10.39 -13.83 10.79
C GLN A 79 9.51 -13.90 9.52
N LEU A 80 10.05 -14.18 8.32
CA LEU A 80 9.23 -14.30 7.09
C LEU A 80 8.06 -15.28 7.25
N ARG A 81 8.30 -16.41 7.93
CA ARG A 81 7.31 -17.47 8.16
C ARG A 81 6.22 -17.08 9.17
N ASN A 82 6.44 -16.05 9.98
CA ASN A 82 5.47 -15.55 10.96
C ASN A 82 4.62 -14.39 10.40
N VAL A 83 5.13 -13.64 9.43
CA VAL A 83 4.43 -12.49 8.83
C VAL A 83 3.60 -12.89 7.60
N PHE A 84 4.05 -13.89 6.82
CA PHE A 84 3.26 -14.47 5.72
C PHE A 84 1.83 -14.92 6.10
N PRO A 85 1.59 -15.65 7.21
CA PRO A 85 0.24 -16.05 7.60
C PRO A 85 -0.63 -14.87 8.05
N ILE A 86 -0.04 -13.78 8.57
CA ILE A 86 -0.78 -12.58 8.97
C ILE A 86 -1.28 -11.85 7.73
N VAL A 87 -0.37 -11.60 6.77
CA VAL A 87 -0.68 -10.97 5.48
C VAL A 87 -1.67 -11.81 4.68
N GLY A 88 -1.46 -13.13 4.62
CA GLY A 88 -2.36 -14.06 3.95
C GLY A 88 -3.76 -14.09 4.55
N LYS A 89 -3.88 -13.97 5.89
CA LYS A 89 -5.17 -13.92 6.59
C LYS A 89 -5.94 -12.64 6.27
N ASP A 90 -5.27 -11.51 6.05
CA ASP A 90 -5.92 -10.27 5.63
C ASP A 90 -6.33 -10.29 4.15
N PHE A 91 -5.53 -10.90 3.28
CA PHE A 91 -5.92 -11.19 1.89
C PHE A 91 -7.15 -12.11 1.81
N LEU A 92 -7.18 -13.17 2.62
CA LEU A 92 -8.28 -14.13 2.66
C LEU A 92 -9.60 -13.48 3.08
N LYS A 93 -9.59 -12.53 4.03
CA LYS A 93 -10.79 -11.77 4.39
C LYS A 93 -11.34 -10.96 3.22
N ILE A 94 -10.46 -10.29 2.47
CA ILE A 94 -10.85 -9.48 1.30
C ILE A 94 -11.38 -10.37 0.17
N LEU A 95 -10.70 -11.48 -0.12
CA LEU A 95 -11.16 -12.49 -1.09
C LEU A 95 -12.51 -13.08 -0.72
N PHE A 96 -12.74 -13.34 0.57
CA PHE A 96 -14.02 -13.86 1.04
C PHE A 96 -15.16 -12.85 0.82
N GLY A 97 -14.93 -11.57 1.11
CA GLY A 97 -15.89 -10.50 0.82
C GLY A 97 -16.24 -10.40 -0.68
N LEU A 98 -15.24 -10.51 -1.56
CA LEU A 98 -15.45 -10.57 -3.00
C LEU A 98 -16.27 -11.81 -3.41
N SER A 99 -15.92 -12.98 -2.88
CA SER A 99 -16.63 -14.23 -3.21
C SER A 99 -18.10 -14.19 -2.81
N ILE A 100 -18.42 -13.58 -1.66
CA ILE A 100 -19.80 -13.39 -1.22
C ILE A 100 -20.53 -12.45 -2.18
N SER A 101 -19.90 -11.34 -2.59
CA SER A 101 -20.51 -10.40 -3.53
C SER A 101 -20.82 -11.06 -4.88
N ILE A 102 -19.88 -11.83 -5.43
CA ILE A 102 -20.07 -12.56 -6.69
C ILE A 102 -21.15 -13.63 -6.53
N ALA A 103 -21.12 -14.42 -5.44
CA ALA A 103 -22.11 -15.46 -5.20
C ALA A 103 -23.52 -14.88 -5.10
N LEU A 104 -23.68 -13.73 -4.43
CA LEU A 104 -24.97 -13.05 -4.26
C LEU A 104 -25.50 -12.52 -5.59
N VAL A 105 -24.63 -11.92 -6.42
CA VAL A 105 -24.99 -11.50 -7.79
C VAL A 105 -25.40 -12.71 -8.64
N LEU A 106 -24.65 -13.82 -8.60
CA LEU A 106 -24.99 -15.02 -9.36
C LEU A 106 -26.31 -15.65 -8.89
N ILE A 107 -26.60 -15.67 -7.59
CA ILE A 107 -27.87 -16.16 -7.05
C ILE A 107 -29.02 -15.31 -7.57
N ILE A 108 -28.91 -13.98 -7.48
CA ILE A 108 -29.92 -13.05 -7.97
C ILE A 108 -30.09 -13.18 -9.50
N ASN A 109 -28.98 -13.25 -10.25
CA ASN A 109 -29.03 -13.37 -11.70
C ASN A 109 -29.64 -14.70 -12.14
N ASN A 110 -29.27 -15.83 -11.54
CA ASN A 110 -29.88 -17.13 -11.85
C ASN A 110 -31.35 -17.18 -11.45
N LEU A 111 -31.75 -16.51 -10.36
CA LEU A 111 -33.17 -16.39 -9.98
C LEU A 111 -33.96 -15.47 -10.93
N LEU A 112 -33.35 -14.40 -11.44
CA LEU A 112 -33.96 -13.49 -12.42
C LEU A 112 -34.04 -14.12 -13.81
N ASP A 113 -33.00 -14.82 -14.26
CA ASP A 113 -32.98 -15.56 -15.53
C ASP A 113 -33.97 -16.75 -15.49
N GLY A 114 -34.17 -17.36 -14.32
CA GLY A 114 -35.23 -18.37 -14.10
C GLY A 114 -36.65 -17.78 -13.98
N ALA A 115 -36.80 -16.46 -13.91
CA ALA A 115 -38.07 -15.74 -13.84
C ALA A 115 -38.41 -14.97 -15.13
N GLN A 116 -37.57 -15.05 -16.17
CA GLN A 116 -37.95 -14.63 -17.52
C GLN A 116 -38.68 -15.78 -18.23
N PRO A 117 -39.94 -15.60 -18.68
CA PRO A 117 -40.56 -16.50 -19.65
C PRO A 117 -39.88 -16.41 -21.03
#